data_AF-Q4RCS4-F1
#
_entry.id   AF-Q4RCS4-F1
#
_cell.length_a   1.000
_cell.length_b   1.000
_cell.length_c   1.000
_cell.angle_alpha   90.00
_cell.angle_beta   90.00
_cell.angle_gamma   90.00
#
_symmetry.space_group_name_H-M   'P 1'
#
loop_
_entity.id
_entity.type
_entity.pdbx_description
1 polymer ?
#
loop_
_entity_poly.entity_id
_entity_poly.type
_entity_poly.pdbx_seq_one_letter_code
_entity_poly.pdbx_strand_id
1 'polypeptide(L)' 'YKAQPVIEFMCEVLDIRNIDEQPKTLTDSQRVRFTKEIKGLKVEVTHCGQMKRKYRVCNVTRRPASHQT' A
#
# COMPACT_ATOMS: atom_id res chain seq x y z
N TYR A 1 18.70 -5.10 1.69
CA TYR A 1 17.44 -4.48 2.12
C TYR A 1 17.10 -3.42 1.08
N LYS A 2 16.02 -3.57 0.32
CA LYS A 2 15.61 -2.60 -0.72
C LYS A 2 14.52 -1.71 -0.13
N ALA A 3 14.68 -0.40 -0.21
CA ALA A 3 13.60 0.53 0.05
C ALA A 3 12.81 0.72 -1.26
N GLN A 4 11.50 0.57 -1.19
CA GLN A 4 10.60 0.71 -2.33
C GLN A 4 9.31 1.40 -1.87
N PRO A 5 8.79 2.40 -2.62
CA PRO A 5 7.49 2.98 -2.35
C PRO A 5 6.40 1.92 -2.32
N VAL A 6 5.51 1.99 -1.32
CA VAL A 6 4.41 1.02 -1.16
C VAL A 6 3.48 1.02 -2.38
N ILE A 7 3.33 2.18 -3.05
CA ILE A 7 2.53 2.31 -4.27
C ILE A 7 3.14 1.53 -5.43
N GLU A 8 4.45 1.67 -5.68
CA GLU A 8 5.14 0.89 -6.72
C GLU A 8 5.09 -0.61 -6.43
N PHE A 9 5.32 -0.99 -5.17
CA PHE A 9 5.20 -2.39 -4.74
C PHE A 9 3.78 -2.95 -4.98
N MET A 10 2.74 -2.15 -4.72
CA MET A 10 1.36 -2.53 -5.03
C MET A 10 1.16 -2.75 -6.53
N CYS A 11 1.68 -1.86 -7.37
CA CYS A 11 1.60 -2.00 -8.82
C CYS A 11 2.29 -3.27 -9.32
N GLU A 12 3.48 -3.60 -8.80
CA GLU A 12 4.19 -4.84 -9.12
C GLU A 12 3.39 -6.09 -8.69
N VAL A 13 2.83 -6.10 -7.48
CA VAL A 13 2.07 -7.25 -6.94
C VAL A 13 0.75 -7.47 -7.70
N LEU A 14 0.11 -6.39 -8.15
CA LEU A 14 -1.20 -6.42 -8.81
C LEU A 14 -1.11 -6.38 -10.34
N ASP A 15 0.10 -6.36 -10.91
CA ASP A 15 0.35 -6.22 -12.35
C ASP A 15 -0.34 -4.98 -12.97
N ILE A 16 -0.26 -3.85 -12.25
CA ILE A 16 -0.82 -2.57 -12.68
C ILE A 16 0.26 -1.78 -13.41
N ARG A 17 0.03 -1.49 -14.69
CA ARG A 17 0.96 -0.73 -15.53
C ARG A 17 0.80 0.78 -15.42
N ASN A 18 -0.44 1.26 -15.25
CA ASN A 18 -0.75 2.67 -15.11
C ASN A 18 -1.70 2.86 -13.93
N ILE A 19 -1.23 3.55 -12.88
CA ILE A 19 -2.03 3.81 -11.68
C ILE A 19 -3.08 4.89 -11.92
N ASP A 20 -2.83 5.81 -12.86
CA ASP A 20 -3.73 6.92 -13.18
C ASP A 20 -4.97 6.46 -13.95
N GLU A 21 -4.89 5.31 -14.62
CA GLU A 21 -6.02 4.68 -15.33
C GLU A 21 -6.79 3.68 -14.46
N GLN A 22 -6.31 3.35 -13.25
CA GLN A 22 -6.97 2.39 -12.38
C GLN A 22 -8.24 2.98 -11.74
N PRO A 23 -9.29 2.17 -11.53
CA PRO A 23 -10.42 2.59 -10.71
C PRO A 23 -9.94 3.01 -9.31
N LYS A 24 -10.57 4.05 -8.75
CA LYS A 24 -10.19 4.68 -7.46
C LYS A 24 -10.13 3.72 -6.27
N THR A 25 -10.65 2.50 -6.41
CA THR A 25 -10.73 1.49 -5.35
C THR A 25 -10.30 0.12 -5.87
N LEU A 26 -9.49 -0.59 -5.08
CA LEU A 26 -9.14 -1.99 -5.33
C LEU A 26 -10.36 -2.91 -5.19
N THR A 27 -10.44 -3.92 -6.04
CA THR A 27 -11.39 -5.04 -5.86
C THR A 27 -11.02 -5.86 -4.62
N ASP A 28 -11.97 -6.63 -4.08
CA ASP A 28 -11.71 -7.48 -2.91
C ASP A 28 -10.57 -8.50 -3.16
N SER A 29 -10.51 -9.07 -4.37
CA SER A 29 -9.46 -10.00 -4.78
C SER A 29 -8.08 -9.34 -4.78
N GLN A 30 -7.96 -8.17 -5.40
CA GLN A 30 -6.71 -7.39 -5.42
C GLN A 30 -6.27 -7.02 -4.00
N ARG A 31 -7.20 -6.57 -3.15
CA ARG A 31 -6.88 -6.23 -1.76
C ARG A 31 -6.37 -7.44 -0.98
N VAL A 32 -7.00 -8.60 -1.13
CA VAL A 32 -6.54 -9.85 -0.46
C VAL A 32 -5.15 -10.26 -0.95
N ARG A 33 -4.90 -10.20 -2.26
CA ARG A 33 -3.58 -10.50 -2.83
C ARG A 33 -2.52 -9.55 -2.28
N PHE A 34 -2.77 -8.24 -2.32
CA PHE A 34 -1.83 -7.24 -1.80
C PHE A 34 -1.59 -7.38 -0.28
N THR A 35 -2.65 -7.66 0.50
CA THR A 35 -2.53 -7.85 1.95
C THR A 35 -1.59 -9.00 2.30
N LYS A 36 -1.60 -10.10 1.51
CA LYS A 36 -0.71 -11.24 1.74
C LYS A 36 0.76 -10.85 1.59
N GLU A 37 1.08 -10.04 0.59
CA GLU A 37 2.46 -9.63 0.29
C GLU A 37 2.98 -8.55 1.24
N ILE A 38 2.14 -7.60 1.65
CA ILE A 38 2.59 -6.46 2.47
C ILE A 38 2.58 -6.72 3.97
N LYS A 39 1.73 -7.64 4.46
CA LYS A 39 1.57 -7.90 5.89
C LYS A 39 2.88 -8.42 6.50
N GLY A 40 3.29 -7.81 7.61
CA GLY A 40 4.52 -8.18 8.32
C GLY A 40 5.77 -7.48 7.82
N LEU A 41 5.72 -6.75 6.70
CA LEU A 41 6.83 -5.91 6.23
C LEU A 41 6.98 -4.66 7.10
N LYS A 42 8.22 -4.16 7.19
CA LYS A 42 8.55 -2.90 7.87
C LYS A 42 8.45 -1.74 6.87
N VAL A 43 7.58 -0.77 7.16
CA VAL A 43 7.37 0.42 6.34
C VAL A 43 7.85 1.67 7.08
N GLU A 44 8.30 2.67 6.33
CA GLU A 44 8.72 3.97 6.83
C GLU A 44 7.75 5.05 6.36
N VAL A 45 7.42 5.98 7.25
CA VAL A 45 6.64 7.16 6.93
C VAL A 45 7.51 8.18 6.21
N THR A 46 7.06 8.67 5.05
CA THR A 46 7.80 9.65 4.24
C THR A 46 7.11 11.02 4.13
N HIS A 47 5.85 11.14 4.54
CA HIS A 47 5.10 12.40 4.42
C HIS A 47 5.39 13.42 5.54
N CYS A 48 6.07 13.02 6.62
CA CYS A 48 6.39 13.88 7.77
C CYS A 48 7.78 14.53 7.69
N GLY A 49 8.33 14.76 6.49
CA GLY A 49 9.63 15.41 6.30
C GLY A 49 10.78 14.67 6.99
N GLN A 50 11.39 15.31 8.00
CA GLN A 50 12.54 14.74 8.73
C GLN A 50 12.14 13.62 9.71
N MET A 51 10.87 13.53 10.11
CA MET A 51 10.41 12.52 11.07
C MET A 51 10.19 11.17 10.39
N LYS A 52 11.17 10.27 10.55
CA LYS A 52 11.14 8.92 9.96
C LYS A 52 10.68 7.86 10.95
N ARG A 53 9.36 7.71 11.08
CA ARG A 53 8.77 6.65 11.92
C ARG A 53 8.62 5.36 11.14
N LYS A 54 8.98 4.23 11.74
CA LYS A 54 8.86 2.90 11.13
C LYS A 54 7.76 2.10 11.83
N TYR A 55 6.97 1.39 11.03
CA TYR A 55 5.89 0.51 11.50
C TYR A 55 6.02 -0.87 10.88
N ARG A 56 5.39 -1.86 11.51
CA ARG A 56 5.17 -3.17 10.89
C ARG A 56 3.73 -3.25 10.42
N VAL A 57 3.52 -3.55 9.14
CA VAL A 57 2.19 -3.59 8.57
C VAL A 57 1.40 -4.75 9.18
N CYS A 58 0.22 -4.46 9.74
CA CYS A 58 -0.64 -5.47 10.35
C CYS A 58 -1.78 -5.90 9.42
N ASN A 59 -2.32 -4.99 8.62
CA ASN A 59 -3.44 -5.22 7.72
C ASN A 59 -3.59 -4.09 6.69
N VAL A 60 -4.49 -4.28 5.72
CA VAL A 60 -4.95 -3.27 4.77
C VAL A 60 -6.44 -3.00 5.01
N THR A 61 -6.85 -1.73 5.04
CA THR A 61 -8.25 -1.34 5.27
C THR A 61 -9.13 -1.69 4.07
N ARG A 62 -10.39 -2.03 4.32
CA ARG A 62 -11.37 -2.29 3.25
C ARG A 62 -11.98 -1.02 2.67
N ARG A 63 -12.20 -0.03 3.52
CA ARG A 63 -12.76 1.28 3.14
C ARG A 63 -11.62 2.18 2.62
N PRO A 64 -11.87 2.96 1.55
CA PRO A 64 -10.87 3.89 1.03
C PRO A 64 -10.56 4.99 2.05
N ALA A 65 -9.39 5.61 1.93
CA ALA A 65 -8.95 6.68 2.84
C ALA A 65 -9.92 7.87 2.85
N SER A 66 -10.59 8.17 1.73
CA SER A 66 -11.60 9.23 1.63
C SER A 66 -12.85 9.00 2.48
N HIS A 67 -13.10 7.76 2.94
CA HIS A 67 -14.25 7.38 3.76
C HIS A 67 -13.84 7.05 5.20
N GLN A 68 -12.61 7.40 5.60
CA GLN A 68 -12.11 7.20 6.95
C GLN A 68 -12.20 8.54 7.70
N THR A 69 -13.03 8.58 8.75
CA THR A 69 -13.20 9.72 9.68
C THR A 69 -12.23 9.61 10.84
#